data_AF-A0A536T1V6-F1
#
_entry.id   AF-A0A536T1V6-F1
#
_cell.length_a   1.000
_cell.length_b   1.000
_cell.length_c   1.000
_cell.angle_alpha   90.00
_cell.angle_beta   90.00
_cell.angle_gamma   90.00
#
_symmetry.space_group_name_H-M   'P 1'
#
loop_
_entity.id
_entity.type
_entity.pdbx_description
1 polymer ?
#
loop_
_entity_poly.entity_id
_entity_poly.type
_entity_poly.pdbx_seq_one_letter_code
_entity_poly.pdbx_strand_id
1 'polypeptide(L)'
;MHSRRGQPLRSVLGFARWPEGGEGLGCRGHSQREQPWLGTDVDAQSDALHQRVPHVQRCKLGYGRRRRRFHQRAQRRSPTVHGDVVHSRPTAVNYPSAQTVIYYGANDGTLRAVDSAAGKELWAYIAPEFYATLPRLRQDSPLVSYSFVNPLSISPPPIPKNYYFDGSIGVYQNSDSSKVWVYPTMRRGGRMIYALDVTTPSAPTLKWKVGCPDLTDDTNCTTGLTAIGQTWSTPNVATLKTGGTAAETPRPIVAVGGGYDNCEDGSPNAACSDAKGSIVYILDAADGSKLASFTTAGRVVMDVVFVDLDGDRIPDLAYAADTRGNIYRINFGYSKSAPLPAASWTSTLIAGTTGSNRKFLYPPALYPGYDSGTGKFYVYLALGTGDREQPLLTQYPYATPILNRFYVFVDDITSTAKADLDDSTAMSDFTAATSCNTSRVLPGSGKSGWFMDLNAYGRGEQTVTSAVIVNGFVAFSTNRAVPPNANVCAPAGEARGYAVNLLNASGVIGVQPNSCGGDRSGTFAGGGLPPSPVVSNVTVNGKVEMIGIGVIDLNGAPISVGVQSQKVFSLPPQPLKRVYWRQEGDN
;
A
#
# COMPACT_ATOMS: atom_id res chain seq x y z
N MET A 1 -18.76 -53.83 -3.32
CA MET A 1 -17.73 -54.50 -4.14
C MET A 1 -17.21 -53.50 -5.19
N HIS A 2 -15.89 -53.31 -5.24
CA HIS A 2 -15.00 -52.55 -6.16
C HIS A 2 -15.55 -51.32 -6.91
N SER A 3 -15.14 -50.05 -6.67
CA SER A 3 -13.80 -49.41 -6.64
C SER A 3 -12.94 -49.59 -7.90
N ARG A 4 -12.85 -48.53 -8.74
CA ARG A 4 -11.60 -48.15 -9.41
C ARG A 4 -11.41 -46.63 -9.34
N ARG A 5 -10.37 -46.24 -8.58
CA ARG A 5 -9.76 -44.91 -8.53
C ARG A 5 -8.78 -44.77 -9.69
N GLY A 6 -8.84 -43.66 -10.42
CA GLY A 6 -7.75 -43.19 -11.28
C GLY A 6 -6.78 -42.32 -10.46
N GLN A 7 -5.49 -42.63 -10.55
CA GLN A 7 -4.40 -41.86 -9.93
C GLN A 7 -4.15 -40.53 -10.67
N PRO A 8 -3.69 -39.46 -10.00
CA PRO A 8 -3.00 -38.37 -10.67
C PRO A 8 -1.48 -38.58 -10.70
N LEU A 9 -0.90 -38.19 -11.82
CA LEU A 9 0.52 -38.22 -12.18
C LEU A 9 1.39 -37.44 -11.21
N ARG A 10 2.51 -38.06 -10.82
CA ARG A 10 3.59 -37.48 -10.02
C ARG A 10 4.48 -36.59 -10.89
N SER A 11 4.65 -35.32 -10.53
CA SER A 11 5.76 -34.49 -11.01
C SER A 11 6.95 -34.62 -10.05
N VAL A 12 8.09 -35.04 -10.59
CA VAL A 12 9.37 -35.17 -9.88
C VAL A 12 10.00 -33.79 -9.74
N LEU A 13 10.12 -33.28 -8.51
CA LEU A 13 10.93 -32.11 -8.17
C LEU A 13 12.23 -32.59 -7.52
N GLY A 14 13.35 -32.30 -8.16
CA GLY A 14 14.69 -32.59 -7.65
C GLY A 14 15.04 -31.70 -6.45
N PHE A 15 15.41 -32.33 -5.34
CA PHE A 15 15.84 -31.68 -4.10
C PHE A 15 17.29 -31.18 -4.20
N ALA A 16 17.53 -29.92 -3.84
CA ALA A 16 18.83 -29.45 -3.38
C ALA A 16 18.82 -29.42 -1.85
N ARG A 17 19.61 -30.31 -1.22
CA ARG A 17 19.85 -30.35 0.23
C ARG A 17 20.66 -29.14 0.68
N TRP A 18 20.21 -28.47 1.73
CA TRP A 18 21.03 -27.57 2.56
C TRP A 18 21.52 -28.37 3.78
N PRO A 19 22.80 -28.23 4.21
CA PRO A 19 23.26 -28.87 5.44
C PRO A 19 22.87 -28.03 6.67
N GLU A 20 22.31 -28.72 7.66
CA GLU A 20 22.18 -28.26 9.04
C GLU A 20 23.57 -28.15 9.69
N GLY A 21 23.79 -27.07 10.43
CA GLY A 21 24.97 -26.88 11.28
C GLY A 21 24.62 -25.92 12.41
N GLY A 22 24.22 -26.48 13.55
CA GLY A 22 24.03 -25.74 14.80
C GLY A 22 25.32 -25.69 15.60
N GLU A 23 25.69 -24.50 16.06
CA GLU A 23 26.62 -24.32 17.18
C GLU A 23 26.03 -23.29 18.14
N GLY A 24 25.63 -23.76 19.32
CA GLY A 24 25.24 -22.92 20.45
C GLY A 24 26.47 -22.45 21.21
N LEU A 25 26.49 -21.18 21.62
CA LEU A 25 27.49 -20.62 22.52
C LEU A 25 26.80 -20.20 23.82
N GLY A 26 27.03 -20.98 24.87
CA GLY A 26 26.62 -20.67 26.24
C GLY A 26 27.63 -19.75 26.94
N CYS A 27 27.13 -18.80 27.71
CA CYS A 27 27.92 -17.94 28.59
C CYS A 27 28.07 -18.59 29.98
N ARG A 28 29.30 -18.87 30.42
CA ARG A 28 29.63 -19.11 31.84
C ARG A 28 30.29 -17.86 32.40
N GLY A 29 29.80 -17.42 33.55
CA GLY A 29 30.39 -16.34 34.34
C GLY A 29 31.59 -16.79 35.16
N HIS A 30 32.42 -15.83 35.53
CA HIS A 30 33.32 -15.93 36.67
C HIS A 30 33.28 -14.62 37.45
N SER A 31 32.88 -14.74 38.71
CA SER A 31 33.02 -13.76 39.77
C SER A 31 34.44 -13.76 40.31
N GLN A 32 34.99 -12.59 40.62
CA GLN A 32 35.81 -12.41 41.83
C GLN A 32 35.51 -11.04 42.45
N ARG A 33 35.64 -11.02 43.77
CA ARG A 33 35.13 -10.05 44.75
C ARG A 33 36.32 -9.54 45.58
N GLU A 34 36.12 -8.37 46.18
CA GLU A 34 36.81 -7.81 47.37
C GLU A 34 38.19 -7.17 47.13
N GLN A 35 38.64 -6.05 47.73
CA GLN A 35 38.15 -5.01 48.66
C GLN A 35 39.26 -3.89 48.72
N PRO A 36 39.05 -2.74 49.41
CA PRO A 36 39.63 -1.43 49.09
C PRO A 36 40.74 -0.94 50.05
N TRP A 37 41.40 0.19 49.72
CA TRP A 37 42.19 1.00 50.67
C TRP A 37 42.03 2.51 50.45
N LEU A 38 42.00 3.21 51.59
CA LEU A 38 41.70 4.62 51.89
C LEU A 38 42.91 5.58 51.74
N GLY A 39 42.62 6.90 51.71
CA GLY A 39 43.52 8.01 52.10
C GLY A 39 43.34 9.27 51.21
N THR A 40 42.48 10.25 51.56
CA THR A 40 42.66 11.47 52.42
C THR A 40 43.53 12.59 51.82
N ASP A 41 42.88 13.75 51.58
CA ASP A 41 43.23 15.19 51.71
C ASP A 41 44.62 15.69 51.19
N VAL A 42 44.90 16.95 50.78
CA VAL A 42 44.38 18.31 51.03
C VAL A 42 44.93 19.29 49.95
N ASP A 43 44.14 20.31 49.61
CA ASP A 43 44.39 21.74 49.31
C ASP A 43 45.62 22.36 48.57
N ALA A 44 45.23 23.34 47.72
CA ALA A 44 45.72 24.72 47.55
C ALA A 44 46.92 25.12 46.63
N GLN A 45 46.54 25.85 45.57
CA GLN A 45 47.00 27.17 45.05
C GLN A 45 48.45 27.47 44.58
N SER A 46 48.45 28.10 43.38
CA SER A 46 49.20 29.26 42.86
C SER A 46 50.44 29.11 41.95
N ASP A 47 50.40 29.96 40.92
CA ASP A 47 51.46 30.56 40.10
C ASP A 47 51.93 29.97 38.74
N ALA A 48 51.45 30.66 37.71
CA ALA A 48 52.18 31.37 36.65
C ALA A 48 52.99 30.61 35.57
N LEU A 49 52.47 30.74 34.34
CA LEU A 49 53.15 31.05 33.07
C LEU A 49 54.35 30.18 32.65
N HIS A 50 54.10 29.25 31.72
CA HIS A 50 54.97 29.03 30.55
C HIS A 50 54.15 28.48 29.36
N GLN A 51 54.26 29.16 28.22
CA GLN A 51 53.68 28.77 26.93
C GLN A 51 54.13 27.37 26.51
N ARG A 52 53.19 26.43 26.26
CA ARG A 52 53.36 25.30 25.32
C ARG A 52 52.03 24.95 24.65
N VAL A 53 52.09 24.85 23.33
CA VAL A 53 51.04 24.44 22.39
C VAL A 53 50.59 22.99 22.68
N PRO A 54 49.29 22.65 22.77
CA PRO A 54 48.87 21.25 22.83
C PRO A 54 48.82 20.63 21.43
N HIS A 55 49.69 19.64 21.22
CA HIS A 55 49.57 18.67 20.15
C HIS A 55 48.23 17.93 20.27
N VAL A 56 47.41 18.01 19.22
CA VAL A 56 46.25 17.14 19.02
C VAL A 56 46.75 15.70 18.83
N GLN A 57 46.51 14.84 19.83
CA GLN A 57 46.71 13.40 19.75
C GLN A 57 45.79 12.82 18.67
N ARG A 58 46.38 12.44 17.54
CA ARG A 58 45.73 11.59 16.53
C ARG A 58 45.61 10.16 17.09
N CYS A 59 44.39 9.70 17.35
CA CYS A 59 44.11 8.27 17.49
C CYS A 59 44.37 7.57 16.13
N LYS A 60 45.56 6.99 15.98
CA LYS A 60 45.84 5.98 14.95
C LYS A 60 45.27 4.64 15.43
N LEU A 61 44.14 4.21 14.88
CA LEU A 61 43.72 2.82 15.00
C LEU A 61 44.66 1.94 14.15
N GLY A 62 45.47 1.12 14.83
CA GLY A 62 46.29 0.10 14.20
C GLY A 62 45.42 -1.02 13.63
N TYR A 63 45.49 -1.22 12.31
CA TYR A 63 44.92 -2.37 11.64
C TYR A 63 45.74 -3.63 11.97
N GLY A 64 45.29 -4.42 12.94
CA GLY A 64 45.75 -5.78 13.14
C GLY A 64 45.29 -6.68 11.99
N ARG A 65 46.22 -7.11 11.13
CA ARG A 65 45.97 -8.09 10.06
C ARG A 65 45.68 -9.48 10.66
N ARG A 66 44.40 -9.81 10.90
CA ARG A 66 43.94 -11.21 10.89
C ARG A 66 43.29 -11.50 9.54
N ARG A 67 44.02 -12.22 8.67
CA ARG A 67 43.51 -12.76 7.41
C ARG A 67 42.46 -13.83 7.69
N ARG A 68 41.19 -13.44 7.86
CA ARG A 68 40.06 -14.34 7.56
C ARG A 68 39.81 -14.24 6.07
N ARG A 69 40.02 -15.34 5.34
CA ARG A 69 39.67 -15.45 3.92
C ARG A 69 38.15 -15.36 3.80
N PHE A 70 37.63 -14.16 3.58
CA PHE A 70 36.32 -13.99 2.99
C PHE A 70 36.43 -14.43 1.53
N HIS A 71 35.73 -15.49 1.16
CA HIS A 71 35.40 -15.72 -0.24
C HIS A 71 34.54 -14.55 -0.71
N GLN A 72 35.18 -13.53 -1.29
CA GLN A 72 34.50 -12.56 -2.13
C GLN A 72 33.94 -13.34 -3.32
N ARG A 73 32.66 -13.73 -3.25
CA ARG A 73 31.88 -13.85 -4.48
C ARG A 73 31.94 -12.47 -5.12
N ALA A 74 32.60 -12.38 -6.26
CA ALA A 74 32.54 -11.19 -7.09
C ALA A 74 31.06 -10.86 -7.29
N GLN A 75 30.59 -9.79 -6.66
CA GLN A 75 29.38 -9.11 -7.11
C GLN A 75 29.67 -8.78 -8.57
N ARG A 76 28.98 -9.46 -9.49
CA ARG A 76 28.87 -8.98 -10.86
C ARG A 76 28.32 -7.56 -10.74
N ARG A 77 29.18 -6.54 -10.90
CA ARG A 77 28.70 -5.20 -11.22
C ARG A 77 27.84 -5.39 -12.47
N SER A 78 26.55 -5.09 -12.38
CA SER A 78 25.77 -4.95 -13.60
C SER A 78 26.45 -3.85 -14.42
N PRO A 79 26.88 -4.09 -15.67
CA PRO A 79 27.49 -3.06 -16.50
C PRO A 79 26.49 -1.99 -16.97
N THR A 80 25.22 -2.11 -16.59
CA THR A 80 24.13 -1.20 -16.96
C THR A 80 23.75 -0.30 -15.78
N VAL A 81 23.83 1.01 -15.98
CA VAL A 81 23.21 1.99 -15.08
C VAL A 81 21.70 1.82 -15.18
N HIS A 82 21.04 1.59 -14.05
CA HIS A 82 19.60 1.42 -13.95
C HIS A 82 19.02 2.66 -13.23
N GLY A 83 17.97 3.27 -13.76
CA GLY A 83 17.30 4.41 -13.14
C GLY A 83 16.69 4.05 -11.78
N ASP A 84 16.39 5.06 -10.96
CA ASP A 84 15.70 4.84 -9.70
C ASP A 84 14.27 4.34 -9.93
N VAL A 85 13.88 3.31 -9.18
CA VAL A 85 12.51 2.82 -9.05
C VAL A 85 11.98 3.38 -7.73
N VAL A 86 11.14 4.40 -7.79
CA VAL A 86 10.73 5.16 -6.59
C VAL A 86 9.35 4.75 -6.13
N HIS A 87 8.37 4.83 -7.04
CA HIS A 87 6.99 4.52 -6.72
C HIS A 87 6.41 3.38 -7.53
N SER A 88 7.03 3.04 -8.67
CA SER A 88 6.60 1.89 -9.45
C SER A 88 6.72 0.63 -8.58
N ARG A 89 5.63 -0.13 -8.55
CA ARG A 89 5.56 -1.43 -7.86
C ARG A 89 5.82 -2.51 -8.89
N PRO A 90 6.90 -3.29 -8.78
CA PRO A 90 7.15 -4.38 -9.72
C PRO A 90 6.03 -5.40 -9.70
N THR A 91 5.43 -5.62 -10.86
CA THR A 91 4.28 -6.50 -11.05
C THR A 91 4.74 -7.79 -11.70
N ALA A 92 4.66 -8.89 -10.94
CA ALA A 92 4.97 -10.22 -11.43
C ALA A 92 3.75 -10.85 -12.13
N VAL A 93 3.95 -11.38 -13.33
CA VAL A 93 2.94 -12.10 -14.10
C VAL A 93 3.46 -13.50 -14.41
N ASN A 94 2.67 -14.52 -14.08
CA ASN A 94 3.03 -15.93 -14.25
C ASN A 94 2.42 -16.48 -15.54
N TYR A 95 3.25 -17.10 -16.37
CA TYR A 95 2.84 -17.72 -17.65
C TYR A 95 2.82 -19.25 -17.52
N PRO A 96 2.00 -19.96 -18.34
CA PRO A 96 1.85 -21.42 -18.27
C PRO A 96 3.16 -22.22 -18.40
N SER A 97 4.20 -21.66 -19.00
CA SER A 97 5.53 -22.27 -19.17
C SER A 97 6.41 -22.24 -17.90
N ALA A 98 5.83 -21.97 -16.73
CA ALA A 98 6.55 -21.65 -15.49
C ALA A 98 7.51 -20.44 -15.61
N GLN A 99 7.31 -19.62 -16.64
CA GLN A 99 7.99 -18.35 -16.77
C GLN A 99 7.25 -17.29 -15.96
N THR A 100 7.97 -16.53 -15.14
CA THR A 100 7.44 -15.34 -14.49
C THR A 100 8.17 -14.12 -15.04
N VAL A 101 7.40 -13.11 -15.45
CA VAL A 101 7.93 -11.85 -15.96
C VAL A 101 7.55 -10.73 -15.02
N ILE A 102 8.51 -9.89 -14.69
CA ILE A 102 8.34 -8.73 -13.81
C ILE A 102 8.28 -7.48 -14.68
N TYR A 103 7.19 -6.74 -14.57
CA TYR A 103 6.98 -5.46 -15.23
C TYR A 103 7.13 -4.32 -14.23
N TYR A 104 7.90 -3.30 -14.57
CA TYR A 104 8.06 -2.11 -13.73
C TYR A 104 8.60 -0.95 -14.54
N GLY A 105 8.33 0.28 -14.09
CA GLY A 105 8.93 1.46 -14.69
C GLY A 105 10.05 2.03 -13.83
N ALA A 106 10.97 2.73 -14.48
CA ALA A 106 12.10 3.40 -13.85
C ALA A 106 12.22 4.85 -14.36
N ASN A 107 12.85 5.70 -13.54
CA ASN A 107 13.03 7.12 -13.88
C ASN A 107 14.18 7.37 -14.87
N ASP A 108 14.69 6.33 -15.52
CA ASP A 108 15.51 6.43 -16.73
C ASP A 108 14.66 6.51 -18.02
N GLY A 109 13.33 6.55 -17.88
CA GLY A 109 12.39 6.72 -18.98
C GLY A 109 11.71 5.44 -19.46
N THR A 110 12.16 4.29 -18.96
CA THR A 110 11.73 3.00 -19.49
C THR A 110 10.71 2.30 -18.61
N LEU A 111 9.69 1.74 -19.25
CA LEU A 111 8.94 0.59 -18.73
C LEU A 111 9.67 -0.67 -19.17
N ARG A 112 9.98 -1.56 -18.23
CA ARG A 112 10.81 -2.75 -18.45
C ARG A 112 10.00 -4.01 -18.23
N ALA A 113 10.37 -5.06 -18.97
CA ALA A 113 9.97 -6.43 -18.69
C ALA A 113 11.21 -7.27 -18.45
N VAL A 114 11.26 -7.97 -17.32
CA VAL A 114 12.43 -8.73 -16.88
C VAL A 114 12.01 -10.15 -16.53
N ASP A 115 12.74 -11.12 -17.07
CA ASP A 115 12.59 -12.52 -16.70
C ASP A 115 13.04 -12.73 -15.25
N SER A 116 12.18 -13.32 -14.41
CA SER A 116 12.46 -13.46 -12.98
C SER A 116 13.53 -14.49 -12.64
N ALA A 117 13.83 -15.43 -13.55
CA ALA A 117 14.77 -16.51 -13.28
C ALA A 117 16.23 -16.04 -13.47
N ALA A 118 16.49 -15.31 -14.55
CA ALA A 118 17.84 -14.82 -14.86
C ALA A 118 18.04 -13.32 -14.55
N GLY A 119 16.97 -12.57 -14.27
CA GLY A 119 17.01 -11.11 -14.22
C GLY A 119 17.33 -10.49 -15.58
N LYS A 120 17.07 -11.22 -16.68
CA LYS A 120 17.36 -10.77 -18.04
C LYS A 120 16.23 -9.88 -18.53
N GLU A 121 16.55 -8.67 -18.97
CA GLU A 121 15.60 -7.81 -19.66
C GLU A 121 15.14 -8.46 -20.97
N LEU A 122 13.82 -8.55 -21.14
CA LEU A 122 13.15 -9.02 -22.35
C LEU A 122 12.96 -7.87 -23.33
N TRP A 123 12.48 -6.73 -22.83
CA TRP A 123 12.26 -5.51 -23.59
C TRP A 123 12.16 -4.29 -22.66
N ALA A 124 12.31 -3.12 -23.26
CA ALA A 124 12.05 -1.82 -22.65
C ALA A 124 11.20 -0.97 -23.60
N TYR A 125 10.27 -0.20 -23.03
CA TYR A 125 9.36 0.70 -23.76
C TYR A 125 9.53 2.13 -23.23
N ILE A 126 9.63 3.10 -24.15
CA ILE A 126 9.68 4.53 -23.83
C ILE A 126 8.49 5.21 -24.49
N ALA A 127 7.67 5.88 -23.67
CA ALA A 127 6.51 6.61 -24.14
C ALA A 127 6.92 7.91 -24.85
N PRO A 128 6.23 8.33 -25.92
CA PRO A 128 6.54 9.58 -26.63
C PRO A 128 6.51 10.83 -25.76
N GLU A 129 5.66 10.85 -24.73
CA GLU A 129 5.53 11.95 -23.75
C GLU A 129 6.86 12.23 -23.02
N PHE A 130 7.80 11.28 -23.05
CA PHE A 130 9.07 11.37 -22.34
C PHE A 130 10.25 11.82 -23.22
N TYR A 131 10.11 11.86 -24.54
CA TYR A 131 11.25 12.10 -25.44
C TYR A 131 11.95 13.44 -25.21
N ALA A 132 11.19 14.49 -24.87
CA ALA A 132 11.73 15.82 -24.61
C ALA A 132 12.59 15.89 -23.33
N THR A 133 12.40 14.97 -22.38
CA THR A 133 13.08 15.00 -21.07
C THR A 133 14.31 14.08 -21.00
N LEU A 134 14.41 13.08 -21.89
CA LEU A 134 15.56 12.17 -21.96
C LEU A 134 16.93 12.87 -22.19
N PRO A 135 17.05 13.94 -22.99
CA PRO A 135 18.33 14.64 -23.15
C PRO A 135 18.94 15.11 -21.82
N ARG A 136 18.09 15.54 -20.86
CA ARG A 136 18.55 15.95 -19.52
C ARG A 136 19.23 14.81 -18.77
N LEU A 137 18.71 13.57 -18.86
CA LEU A 137 19.33 12.40 -18.22
C LEU A 137 20.72 12.11 -18.77
N ARG A 138 20.95 12.34 -20.07
CA ARG A 138 22.24 12.13 -20.71
C ARG A 138 23.24 13.26 -20.40
N GLN A 139 22.75 14.50 -20.40
CA GLN A 139 23.58 15.69 -20.25
C GLN A 139 23.86 16.04 -18.78
N ASP A 140 23.08 15.50 -17.84
CA ASP A 140 23.09 15.87 -16.42
C ASP A 140 22.97 17.39 -16.20
N SER A 141 22.13 18.05 -17.01
CA SER A 141 21.94 19.48 -16.98
C SER A 141 20.52 19.89 -17.45
N PRO A 142 19.81 20.77 -16.72
CA PRO A 142 20.13 21.27 -15.38
C PRO A 142 20.13 20.15 -14.33
N LEU A 143 20.94 20.32 -13.28
CA LEU A 143 21.04 19.35 -12.18
C LEU A 143 19.70 19.13 -11.48
N VAL A 144 19.58 17.99 -10.78
CA VAL A 144 18.42 17.71 -9.93
C VAL A 144 18.49 18.57 -8.66
N SER A 145 17.38 19.23 -8.35
CA SER A 145 17.25 20.00 -7.11
C SER A 145 17.14 19.06 -5.90
N TYR A 146 17.97 19.32 -4.89
CA TYR A 146 17.92 18.69 -3.57
C TYR A 146 17.98 19.78 -2.50
N SER A 147 17.47 19.50 -1.30
CA SER A 147 17.40 20.46 -0.19
C SER A 147 18.75 21.03 0.26
N PHE A 148 19.85 20.31 0.00
CA PHE A 148 21.21 20.74 0.33
C PHE A 148 21.96 21.44 -0.81
N VAL A 149 21.34 21.55 -2.00
CA VAL A 149 21.93 22.22 -3.15
C VAL A 149 21.45 23.66 -3.16
N ASN A 150 22.38 24.63 -3.05
CA ASN A 150 22.03 26.04 -3.17
C ASN A 150 21.83 26.39 -4.66
N PRO A 151 20.59 26.72 -5.09
CA PRO A 151 20.31 26.97 -6.50
C PRO A 151 20.96 28.27 -7.01
N LEU A 152 21.34 29.18 -6.11
CA LEU A 152 21.96 30.47 -6.46
C LEU A 152 23.45 30.32 -6.82
N SER A 153 24.08 29.18 -6.54
CA SER A 153 25.50 28.94 -6.80
C SER A 153 25.78 28.02 -7.99
N ILE A 154 24.74 27.59 -8.73
CA ILE A 154 24.85 26.64 -9.84
C ILE A 154 24.11 27.20 -11.06
N SER A 155 24.76 27.14 -12.23
CA SER A 155 24.19 27.58 -13.50
C SER A 155 24.27 26.46 -14.55
N PRO A 156 23.15 26.08 -15.18
CA PRO A 156 21.78 26.55 -14.92
C PRO A 156 21.27 26.11 -13.52
N PRO A 157 20.33 26.86 -12.90
CA PRO A 157 19.78 26.50 -11.60
C PRO A 157 19.22 25.07 -11.60
N PRO A 158 19.47 24.27 -10.55
CA PRO A 158 18.91 22.93 -10.41
C PRO A 158 17.38 22.98 -10.39
N ILE A 159 16.73 22.02 -11.02
CA ILE A 159 15.27 21.89 -11.07
C ILE A 159 14.83 20.51 -10.56
N PRO A 160 13.58 20.33 -10.09
CA PRO A 160 13.06 19.02 -9.70
C PRO A 160 13.32 17.95 -10.77
N LYS A 161 13.56 16.70 -10.35
CA LYS A 161 13.75 15.61 -11.31
C LYS A 161 12.48 15.35 -12.11
N ASN A 162 12.65 14.81 -13.32
CA ASN A 162 11.54 14.28 -14.10
C ASN A 162 11.13 12.91 -13.57
N TYR A 163 9.84 12.60 -13.69
CA TYR A 163 9.27 11.28 -13.45
C TYR A 163 8.81 10.69 -14.79
N TYR A 164 8.75 9.36 -14.86
CA TYR A 164 8.41 8.63 -16.09
C TYR A 164 7.30 7.62 -15.81
N PHE A 165 7.50 6.33 -16.10
CA PHE A 165 6.61 5.27 -15.63
C PHE A 165 6.82 5.02 -14.13
N ASP A 166 6.31 5.91 -13.29
CA ASP A 166 6.48 5.85 -11.84
C ASP A 166 5.23 5.30 -11.12
N GLY A 167 4.20 4.91 -11.87
CA GLY A 167 2.96 4.36 -11.32
C GLY A 167 2.96 2.84 -11.13
N SER A 168 1.92 2.37 -10.46
CA SER A 168 1.57 0.95 -10.37
C SER A 168 1.06 0.43 -11.71
N ILE A 169 1.21 -0.87 -11.96
CA ILE A 169 0.76 -1.51 -13.20
C ILE A 169 -0.43 -2.41 -12.91
N GLY A 170 -1.56 -2.13 -13.56
CA GLY A 170 -2.72 -3.02 -13.56
C GLY A 170 -2.48 -4.25 -14.44
N VAL A 171 -3.14 -5.37 -14.16
CA VAL A 171 -3.01 -6.62 -14.94
C VAL A 171 -4.37 -7.23 -15.22
N TYR A 172 -4.59 -7.62 -16.46
CA TYR A 172 -5.63 -8.56 -16.83
C TYR A 172 -4.97 -9.86 -17.30
N GLN A 173 -5.35 -10.97 -16.69
CA GLN A 173 -4.98 -12.30 -17.15
C GLN A 173 -6.21 -13.18 -17.04
N ASN A 174 -6.70 -13.69 -18.18
CA ASN A 174 -7.81 -14.63 -18.17
C ASN A 174 -7.36 -16.03 -17.68
N SER A 175 -8.31 -16.88 -17.32
CA SER A 175 -8.05 -18.15 -16.63
C SER A 175 -7.14 -19.11 -17.38
N ASP A 176 -7.18 -19.11 -18.71
CA ASP A 176 -6.34 -19.96 -19.57
C ASP A 176 -5.05 -19.24 -20.04
N SER A 177 -4.84 -17.99 -19.60
CA SER A 177 -3.73 -17.13 -20.02
C SER A 177 -3.65 -16.88 -21.53
N SER A 178 -4.75 -17.05 -22.28
CA SER A 178 -4.81 -16.71 -23.70
C SER A 178 -4.81 -15.21 -23.96
N LYS A 179 -5.04 -14.40 -22.92
CA LYS A 179 -5.00 -12.94 -22.95
C LYS A 179 -4.32 -12.44 -21.68
N VAL A 180 -3.17 -11.80 -21.84
CA VAL A 180 -2.41 -11.19 -20.74
C VAL A 180 -2.10 -9.75 -21.11
N TRP A 181 -2.72 -8.80 -20.41
CA TRP A 181 -2.59 -7.37 -20.68
C TRP A 181 -2.10 -6.64 -19.44
N VAL A 182 -1.23 -5.66 -19.63
CA VAL A 182 -0.73 -4.80 -18.56
C VAL A 182 -1.10 -3.34 -18.83
N TYR A 183 -1.43 -2.62 -17.75
CA TYR A 183 -1.88 -1.23 -17.80
C TYR A 183 -0.95 -0.33 -16.99
N PRO A 184 0.20 0.07 -17.56
CA PRO A 184 1.15 0.94 -16.87
C PRO A 184 0.64 2.37 -16.80
N THR A 185 0.85 3.00 -15.65
CA THR A 185 0.57 4.42 -15.39
C THR A 185 1.85 5.19 -15.08
N MET A 186 1.77 6.51 -15.19
CA MET A 186 2.93 7.39 -15.09
C MET A 186 3.08 8.03 -13.70
N ARG A 187 2.02 8.03 -12.89
CA ARG A 187 1.99 8.77 -11.61
C ARG A 187 2.44 10.23 -11.84
N ARG A 188 3.48 10.71 -11.16
CA ARG A 188 4.03 12.08 -11.33
C ARG A 188 4.59 12.33 -12.73
N GLY A 189 4.88 11.28 -13.50
CA GLY A 189 5.45 11.40 -14.83
C GLY A 189 4.47 11.86 -15.91
N GLY A 190 3.15 11.73 -15.69
CA GLY A 190 2.20 12.10 -16.74
C GLY A 190 0.74 11.72 -16.49
N ARG A 191 -0.09 12.10 -17.46
CA ARG A 191 -1.55 11.98 -17.42
C ARG A 191 -2.09 10.94 -18.41
N MET A 192 -1.23 9.99 -18.82
CA MET A 192 -1.56 8.92 -19.77
C MET A 192 -1.63 7.57 -19.08
N ILE A 193 -2.55 6.73 -19.55
CA ILE A 193 -2.67 5.30 -19.25
C ILE A 193 -2.40 4.55 -20.53
N TYR A 194 -1.55 3.53 -20.45
CA TYR A 194 -1.19 2.67 -21.56
C TYR A 194 -1.79 1.27 -21.36
N ALA A 195 -1.99 0.54 -22.44
CA ALA A 195 -2.26 -0.89 -22.40
C ALA A 195 -1.37 -1.63 -23.38
N LEU A 196 -0.67 -2.64 -22.88
CA LEU A 196 0.20 -3.52 -23.66
C LEU A 196 -0.37 -4.94 -23.62
N ASP A 197 -0.47 -5.56 -24.78
CA ASP A 197 -0.67 -7.00 -24.87
C ASP A 197 0.67 -7.69 -24.67
N VAL A 198 0.78 -8.44 -23.58
CA VAL A 198 1.99 -9.16 -23.18
C VAL A 198 1.74 -10.67 -23.15
N THR A 199 0.69 -11.15 -23.83
CA THR A 199 0.38 -12.58 -23.94
C THR A 199 1.60 -13.38 -24.43
N THR A 200 2.38 -12.80 -25.35
CA THR A 200 3.72 -13.27 -25.69
C THR A 200 4.76 -12.39 -24.98
N PRO A 201 5.41 -12.86 -23.91
CA PRO A 201 6.22 -11.98 -23.05
C PRO A 201 7.41 -11.31 -23.76
N SER A 202 7.95 -11.95 -24.80
CA SER A 202 9.09 -11.45 -25.58
C SER A 202 8.70 -10.52 -26.73
N ALA A 203 7.42 -10.40 -27.06
CA ALA A 203 6.93 -9.65 -28.21
C ALA A 203 5.65 -8.87 -27.84
N PRO A 204 5.78 -7.83 -26.99
CA PRO A 204 4.63 -7.05 -26.57
C PRO A 204 4.08 -6.21 -27.74
N THR A 205 2.78 -5.94 -27.72
CA THR A 205 2.15 -5.01 -28.66
C THR A 205 1.36 -3.94 -27.92
N LEU A 206 1.46 -2.68 -28.35
CA LEU A 206 0.60 -1.61 -27.86
C LEU A 206 -0.85 -1.85 -28.28
N LYS A 207 -1.76 -1.93 -27.32
CA LYS A 207 -3.21 -2.02 -27.57
C LYS A 207 -3.78 -0.62 -27.79
N TRP A 208 -3.59 0.22 -26.79
CA TRP A 208 -4.11 1.58 -26.77
C TRP A 208 -3.34 2.44 -25.77
N LYS A 209 -3.51 3.74 -25.91
CA LYS A 209 -3.11 4.73 -24.91
C LYS A 209 -4.21 5.78 -24.84
N VAL A 210 -4.57 6.19 -23.63
CA VAL A 210 -5.61 7.19 -23.39
C VAL A 210 -5.22 8.13 -22.26
N GLY A 211 -5.70 9.37 -22.31
CA GLY A 211 -5.43 10.40 -21.31
C GLY A 211 -5.06 11.73 -21.95
N CYS A 212 -4.22 12.51 -21.27
CA CYS A 212 -3.68 13.77 -21.76
C CYS A 212 -2.14 13.69 -21.89
N PRO A 213 -1.56 14.00 -23.06
CA PRO A 213 -0.12 13.87 -23.27
C PRO A 213 0.69 14.91 -22.49
N ASP A 214 0.13 16.11 -22.32
CA ASP A 214 0.81 17.23 -21.66
C ASP A 214 0.37 17.39 -20.20
N LEU A 215 1.36 17.61 -19.31
CA LEU A 215 1.11 17.82 -17.88
C LEU A 215 0.42 19.16 -17.57
N THR A 216 0.54 20.14 -18.47
CA THR A 216 0.17 21.54 -18.22
C THR A 216 -1.02 22.06 -19.01
N ASP A 217 -1.49 21.32 -20.01
CA ASP A 217 -2.65 21.70 -20.83
C ASP A 217 -3.42 20.47 -21.32
N ASP A 218 -4.55 20.70 -21.97
CA ASP A 218 -5.44 19.64 -22.45
C ASP A 218 -5.34 19.39 -23.97
N THR A 219 -4.25 19.83 -24.60
CA THR A 219 -4.04 19.64 -26.04
C THR A 219 -3.89 18.15 -26.34
N ASN A 220 -4.57 17.68 -27.39
CA ASN A 220 -4.54 16.28 -27.82
C ASN A 220 -4.98 15.25 -26.75
N CYS A 221 -5.74 15.66 -25.73
CA CYS A 221 -6.36 14.70 -24.82
C CYS A 221 -7.32 13.77 -25.57
N THR A 222 -7.39 12.52 -25.11
CA THR A 222 -8.40 11.56 -25.57
C THR A 222 -9.80 12.11 -25.27
N THR A 223 -10.72 11.99 -26.24
CA THR A 223 -12.09 12.49 -26.10
C THR A 223 -12.75 11.93 -24.83
N GLY A 224 -13.29 12.83 -24.00
CA GLY A 224 -13.95 12.47 -22.75
C GLY A 224 -13.03 12.23 -21.55
N LEU A 225 -11.72 12.44 -21.68
CA LEU A 225 -10.70 12.26 -20.63
C LEU A 225 -9.95 13.56 -20.26
N THR A 226 -10.43 14.75 -20.64
CA THR A 226 -9.78 16.04 -20.31
C THR A 226 -9.68 16.36 -18.82
N ALA A 227 -10.46 15.67 -17.98
CA ALA A 227 -10.41 15.80 -16.52
C ALA A 227 -9.34 14.91 -15.86
N ILE A 228 -8.64 14.05 -16.62
CA ILE A 228 -7.60 13.18 -16.07
C ILE A 228 -6.40 14.01 -15.58
N GLY A 229 -5.97 13.74 -14.36
CA GLY A 229 -4.75 14.27 -13.75
C GLY A 229 -3.60 13.29 -13.90
N GLN A 230 -2.61 13.43 -13.03
CA GLN A 230 -1.49 12.49 -12.95
C GLN A 230 -2.01 11.10 -12.56
N THR A 231 -1.59 10.06 -13.29
CA THR A 231 -2.20 8.72 -13.19
C THR A 231 -1.65 7.91 -12.01
N TRP A 232 -2.13 8.23 -10.81
CA TRP A 232 -1.64 7.64 -9.54
C TRP A 232 -2.35 6.33 -9.16
N SER A 233 -3.64 6.24 -9.50
CA SER A 233 -4.48 5.08 -9.25
C SER A 233 -4.00 3.89 -10.10
N THR A 234 -3.89 2.71 -9.49
CA THR A 234 -3.65 1.47 -10.23
C THR A 234 -4.86 1.18 -11.10
N PRO A 235 -4.70 0.92 -12.41
CA PRO A 235 -5.82 0.53 -13.26
C PRO A 235 -6.32 -0.87 -12.86
N ASN A 236 -7.35 -0.91 -12.02
CA ASN A 236 -7.88 -2.15 -11.47
C ASN A 236 -8.86 -2.80 -12.45
N VAL A 237 -8.66 -4.10 -12.67
CA VAL A 237 -9.44 -4.85 -13.65
C VAL A 237 -10.53 -5.67 -12.97
N ALA A 238 -11.73 -5.62 -13.54
CA ALA A 238 -12.84 -6.50 -13.20
C ALA A 238 -13.51 -7.02 -14.48
N THR A 239 -14.27 -8.10 -14.40
CA THR A 239 -15.13 -8.57 -15.48
C THR A 239 -16.58 -8.21 -15.18
N LEU A 240 -17.23 -7.43 -16.05
CA LEU A 240 -18.60 -6.95 -15.87
C LEU A 240 -19.48 -7.26 -17.09
N LYS A 241 -20.79 -7.32 -16.85
CA LYS A 241 -21.82 -7.30 -17.89
C LYS A 241 -22.22 -5.84 -18.14
N THR A 242 -21.82 -5.30 -19.27
CA THR A 242 -21.92 -3.87 -19.60
C THR A 242 -23.15 -3.50 -20.41
N GLY A 243 -23.80 -4.48 -21.05
CA GLY A 243 -25.06 -4.35 -21.76
C GLY A 243 -26.30 -4.60 -20.88
N GLY A 244 -26.13 -5.06 -19.65
CA GLY A 244 -27.22 -5.15 -18.66
C GLY A 244 -28.16 -6.34 -18.85
N THR A 245 -27.70 -7.42 -19.46
CA THR A 245 -28.52 -8.64 -19.63
C THR A 245 -27.89 -9.84 -18.94
N ALA A 246 -28.71 -10.71 -18.34
CA ALA A 246 -28.22 -11.87 -17.61
C ALA A 246 -27.40 -12.85 -18.48
N ALA A 247 -27.72 -12.95 -19.78
CA ALA A 247 -27.06 -13.83 -20.74
C ALA A 247 -25.78 -13.23 -21.36
N GLU A 248 -25.46 -11.96 -21.09
CA GLU A 248 -24.26 -11.31 -21.59
C GLU A 248 -23.00 -12.02 -21.10
N THR A 249 -22.06 -12.24 -22.01
CA THR A 249 -20.70 -12.69 -21.66
C THR A 249 -19.96 -11.52 -21.01
N PRO A 250 -19.50 -11.64 -19.75
CA PRO A 250 -18.77 -10.57 -19.09
C PRO A 250 -17.50 -10.20 -19.86
N ARG A 251 -17.22 -8.90 -19.96
CA ARG A 251 -15.99 -8.37 -20.58
C ARG A 251 -15.10 -7.73 -19.51
N PRO A 252 -13.77 -7.74 -19.68
CA PRO A 252 -12.87 -7.03 -18.79
C PRO A 252 -13.05 -5.51 -18.95
N ILE A 253 -13.08 -4.82 -17.82
CA ILE A 253 -13.06 -3.35 -17.72
C ILE A 253 -11.88 -2.93 -16.84
N VAL A 254 -11.46 -1.68 -16.98
CA VAL A 254 -10.48 -1.02 -16.12
C VAL A 254 -11.18 0.12 -15.39
N ALA A 255 -11.19 0.06 -14.06
CA ALA A 255 -11.59 1.19 -13.23
C ALA A 255 -10.36 1.88 -12.67
N VAL A 256 -10.33 3.21 -12.77
CA VAL A 256 -9.17 4.01 -12.38
C VAL A 256 -9.62 5.35 -11.83
N GLY A 257 -8.97 5.78 -10.75
CA GLY A 257 -9.11 7.13 -10.23
C GLY A 257 -8.58 8.17 -11.23
N GLY A 258 -9.24 9.32 -11.29
CA GLY A 258 -8.94 10.40 -12.22
C GLY A 258 -7.55 10.99 -12.03
N GLY A 259 -6.93 10.78 -10.87
CA GLY A 259 -5.52 11.10 -10.65
C GLY A 259 -5.28 12.27 -9.70
N TYR A 260 -4.01 12.63 -9.57
CA TYR A 260 -3.51 13.71 -8.73
C TYR A 260 -3.33 15.00 -9.54
N ASP A 261 -3.29 16.13 -8.84
CA ASP A 261 -2.91 17.42 -9.40
C ASP A 261 -1.86 18.07 -8.51
N ASN A 262 -0.87 18.75 -9.10
CA ASN A 262 0.21 19.39 -8.34
C ASN A 262 -0.30 20.44 -7.34
N CYS A 263 -1.52 20.97 -7.51
CA CYS A 263 -2.12 21.86 -6.51
C CYS A 263 -2.26 21.18 -5.13
N GLU A 264 -2.37 19.84 -5.09
CA GLU A 264 -2.46 19.05 -3.86
C GLU A 264 -1.11 18.93 -3.12
N ASP A 265 0.02 19.32 -3.75
CA ASP A 265 1.34 19.39 -3.09
C ASP A 265 1.42 20.62 -2.15
N GLY A 266 0.48 21.56 -2.26
CA GLY A 266 0.29 22.62 -1.28
C GLY A 266 -0.26 22.08 0.05
N SER A 267 -0.10 22.87 1.13
CA SER A 267 -0.79 22.63 2.42
C SER A 267 -2.27 22.27 2.16
N PRO A 268 -2.92 21.38 2.93
CA PRO A 268 -4.27 20.84 2.65
C PRO A 268 -5.37 21.90 2.40
N ASN A 269 -5.11 23.15 2.78
CA ASN A 269 -6.00 24.30 2.61
C ASN A 269 -5.75 25.09 1.31
N ALA A 270 -4.81 24.67 0.46
CA ALA A 270 -4.52 25.34 -0.80
C ALA A 270 -5.74 25.29 -1.72
N ALA A 271 -6.11 26.45 -2.26
CA ALA A 271 -7.14 26.53 -3.29
C ALA A 271 -6.64 25.79 -4.53
N CYS A 272 -7.44 24.82 -4.96
CA CYS A 272 -7.13 23.92 -6.07
C CYS A 272 -8.12 24.21 -7.22
N SER A 273 -8.00 25.40 -7.83
CA SER A 273 -8.82 25.85 -8.96
C SER A 273 -8.36 25.21 -10.28
N ASP A 274 -9.30 24.87 -11.16
CA ASP A 274 -9.06 24.26 -12.50
C ASP A 274 -8.23 22.97 -12.51
N ALA A 275 -8.03 22.37 -11.34
CA ALA A 275 -7.16 21.24 -11.17
C ALA A 275 -7.84 19.92 -11.56
N LYS A 276 -7.04 18.98 -12.01
CA LYS A 276 -7.48 17.72 -12.60
C LYS A 276 -7.66 16.62 -11.56
N GLY A 277 -8.23 15.50 -11.99
CA GLY A 277 -8.27 14.25 -11.23
C GLY A 277 -9.48 14.02 -10.32
N SER A 278 -10.41 14.99 -10.25
CA SER A 278 -11.67 14.86 -9.49
C SER A 278 -12.74 14.05 -10.23
N ILE A 279 -12.40 12.83 -10.61
CA ILE A 279 -13.27 11.93 -11.40
C ILE A 279 -12.85 10.48 -11.19
N VAL A 280 -13.75 9.53 -11.41
CA VAL A 280 -13.43 8.10 -11.60
C VAL A 280 -13.75 7.74 -13.05
N TYR A 281 -12.87 7.01 -13.72
CA TYR A 281 -13.10 6.48 -15.06
C TYR A 281 -13.31 4.97 -15.02
N ILE A 282 -14.26 4.50 -15.84
CA ILE A 282 -14.39 3.09 -16.20
C ILE A 282 -14.19 2.98 -17.70
N LEU A 283 -13.15 2.26 -18.09
CA LEU A 283 -12.71 2.07 -19.46
C LEU A 283 -12.93 0.62 -19.87
N ASP A 284 -13.11 0.38 -21.16
CA ASP A 284 -13.03 -0.96 -21.70
C ASP A 284 -11.60 -1.52 -21.64
N ALA A 285 -11.53 -2.78 -21.20
CA ALA A 285 -10.35 -3.62 -21.17
C ALA A 285 -9.45 -3.56 -22.41
N ALA A 286 -10.10 -3.81 -23.55
CA ALA A 286 -9.47 -4.21 -24.79
C ALA A 286 -9.12 -3.02 -25.67
N ASP A 287 -9.93 -1.97 -25.68
CA ASP A 287 -9.77 -0.80 -26.56
C ASP A 287 -9.59 0.56 -25.86
N GLY A 288 -9.78 0.62 -24.54
CA GLY A 288 -9.58 1.85 -23.76
C GLY A 288 -10.70 2.88 -23.92
N SER A 289 -11.79 2.55 -24.62
CA SER A 289 -12.95 3.43 -24.74
C SER A 289 -13.61 3.66 -23.38
N LYS A 290 -14.11 4.88 -23.16
CA LYS A 290 -14.78 5.24 -21.91
C LYS A 290 -16.19 4.64 -21.86
N LEU A 291 -16.41 3.74 -20.92
CA LEU A 291 -17.73 3.16 -20.62
C LEU A 291 -18.54 4.05 -19.68
N ALA A 292 -17.90 4.58 -18.64
CA ALA A 292 -18.53 5.49 -17.69
C ALA A 292 -17.51 6.43 -17.05
N SER A 293 -18.01 7.52 -16.46
CA SER A 293 -17.19 8.40 -15.61
C SER A 293 -18.04 9.08 -14.54
N PHE A 294 -17.49 9.23 -13.34
CA PHE A 294 -18.20 9.80 -12.19
C PHE A 294 -17.38 10.91 -11.54
N THR A 295 -17.89 12.13 -11.52
CA THR A 295 -17.21 13.27 -10.90
C THR A 295 -17.20 13.15 -9.37
N THR A 296 -16.10 13.54 -8.75
CA THR A 296 -15.92 13.56 -7.30
C THR A 296 -15.61 14.99 -6.83
N ALA A 297 -15.66 15.24 -5.52
CA ALA A 297 -15.35 16.55 -4.97
C ALA A 297 -13.83 16.78 -4.90
N GLY A 298 -13.08 15.74 -4.54
CA GLY A 298 -11.62 15.71 -4.50
C GLY A 298 -11.01 14.83 -5.57
N ARG A 299 -9.67 14.79 -5.58
CA ARG A 299 -8.87 13.98 -6.51
C ARG A 299 -8.97 12.52 -6.11
N VAL A 300 -9.15 11.63 -7.07
CA VAL A 300 -9.14 10.19 -6.81
C VAL A 300 -7.79 9.62 -7.20
N VAL A 301 -6.89 9.54 -6.23
CA VAL A 301 -5.55 8.94 -6.42
C VAL A 301 -5.47 7.47 -6.03
N MET A 302 -6.39 7.01 -5.20
CA MET A 302 -6.42 5.62 -4.75
C MET A 302 -6.92 4.68 -5.85
N ASP A 303 -6.63 3.40 -5.69
CA ASP A 303 -7.11 2.32 -6.56
C ASP A 303 -8.62 2.12 -6.39
N VAL A 304 -9.41 2.04 -7.46
CA VAL A 304 -10.83 1.72 -7.34
C VAL A 304 -10.99 0.25 -6.94
N VAL A 305 -11.63 -0.03 -5.80
CA VAL A 305 -11.74 -1.39 -5.25
C VAL A 305 -13.13 -1.98 -5.49
N PHE A 306 -13.18 -3.22 -5.96
CA PHE A 306 -14.41 -3.93 -6.30
C PHE A 306 -14.86 -4.84 -5.16
N VAL A 307 -16.17 -5.07 -5.06
CA VAL A 307 -16.74 -6.11 -4.21
C VAL A 307 -17.82 -6.87 -4.95
N ASP A 308 -17.75 -8.19 -4.83
CA ASP A 308 -18.73 -9.17 -5.29
C ASP A 308 -19.48 -9.65 -4.04
N LEU A 309 -20.77 -9.35 -3.97
CA LEU A 309 -21.63 -9.61 -2.82
C LEU A 309 -22.24 -11.01 -2.87
N ASP A 310 -22.51 -11.54 -4.07
CA ASP A 310 -23.22 -12.81 -4.26
C ASP A 310 -22.30 -14.00 -4.63
N GLY A 311 -21.01 -13.73 -4.85
CA GLY A 311 -19.96 -14.72 -5.06
C GLY A 311 -19.94 -15.33 -6.46
N ASP A 312 -20.56 -14.67 -7.46
CA ASP A 312 -20.60 -15.17 -8.84
C ASP A 312 -19.37 -14.79 -9.69
N ARG A 313 -18.39 -14.08 -9.11
CA ARG A 313 -17.15 -13.55 -9.70
C ARG A 313 -17.35 -12.32 -10.58
N ILE A 314 -18.52 -11.68 -10.53
CA ILE A 314 -18.81 -10.40 -11.17
C ILE A 314 -19.05 -9.39 -10.05
N PRO A 315 -18.24 -8.33 -9.93
CA PRO A 315 -18.47 -7.33 -8.91
C PRO A 315 -19.81 -6.60 -9.07
N ASP A 316 -20.54 -6.45 -7.97
CA ASP A 316 -21.78 -5.68 -7.88
C ASP A 316 -21.51 -4.20 -7.62
N LEU A 317 -20.44 -3.94 -6.85
CA LEU A 317 -20.10 -2.62 -6.37
C LEU A 317 -18.62 -2.33 -6.56
N ALA A 318 -18.28 -1.04 -6.59
CA ALA A 318 -16.93 -0.57 -6.36
C ALA A 318 -16.92 0.63 -5.41
N TYR A 319 -15.79 0.88 -4.79
CA TYR A 319 -15.58 2.03 -3.91
C TYR A 319 -14.38 2.85 -4.36
N ALA A 320 -14.55 4.16 -4.24
CA ALA A 320 -13.51 5.17 -4.43
C ALA A 320 -13.56 6.16 -3.27
N ALA A 321 -12.41 6.75 -2.94
CA ALA A 321 -12.31 7.83 -1.97
C ALA A 321 -11.41 8.93 -2.52
N ASP A 322 -11.56 10.15 -2.00
CA ASP A 322 -10.91 11.32 -2.56
C ASP A 322 -10.04 12.11 -1.57
N THR A 323 -9.23 13.02 -2.12
CA THR A 323 -8.38 13.94 -1.34
C THR A 323 -9.15 14.95 -0.50
N ARG A 324 -10.48 14.97 -0.57
CA ARG A 324 -11.35 15.83 0.27
C ARG A 324 -12.08 15.03 1.34
N GLY A 325 -11.67 13.78 1.56
CA GLY A 325 -12.17 12.95 2.64
C GLY A 325 -13.54 12.35 2.37
N ASN A 326 -13.94 12.21 1.09
CA ASN A 326 -15.21 11.61 0.70
C ASN A 326 -15.04 10.15 0.27
N ILE A 327 -16.09 9.35 0.45
CA ILE A 327 -16.20 7.96 0.01
C ILE A 327 -17.41 7.83 -0.93
N TYR A 328 -17.17 7.22 -2.08
CA TYR A 328 -18.14 7.01 -3.14
C TYR A 328 -18.36 5.51 -3.36
N ARG A 329 -19.62 5.11 -3.50
CA ARG A 329 -20.03 3.77 -3.94
C ARG A 329 -20.51 3.82 -5.38
N ILE A 330 -19.90 3.01 -6.24
CA ILE A 330 -20.30 2.81 -7.62
C ILE A 330 -21.11 1.51 -7.66
N ASN A 331 -22.28 1.55 -8.30
CA ASN A 331 -23.20 0.42 -8.41
C ASN A 331 -23.26 -0.11 -9.85
N PHE A 332 -22.98 -1.40 -10.01
CA PHE A 332 -23.06 -2.15 -11.27
C PHE A 332 -24.32 -3.04 -11.37
N GLY A 333 -25.13 -3.06 -10.32
CA GLY A 333 -26.28 -3.94 -10.13
C GLY A 333 -26.01 -4.93 -8.99
N TYR A 334 -27.04 -5.23 -8.21
CA TYR A 334 -26.94 -6.07 -7.00
C TYR A 334 -27.27 -7.55 -7.23
N SER A 335 -27.37 -7.96 -8.49
CA SER A 335 -27.83 -9.30 -8.81
C SER A 335 -27.32 -9.78 -10.14
N LYS A 336 -26.77 -11.00 -10.12
CA LYS A 336 -26.46 -11.80 -11.30
C LYS A 336 -27.58 -11.87 -12.36
N SER A 337 -28.85 -11.88 -11.93
CA SER A 337 -30.01 -12.01 -12.82
C SER A 337 -30.53 -10.67 -13.35
N ALA A 338 -30.10 -9.55 -12.75
CA ALA A 338 -30.47 -8.20 -13.14
C ALA A 338 -29.26 -7.23 -13.11
N PRO A 339 -28.20 -7.49 -13.90
CA PRO A 339 -27.07 -6.57 -14.01
C PRO A 339 -27.50 -5.24 -14.65
N LEU A 340 -26.85 -4.14 -14.28
CA LEU A 340 -27.12 -2.84 -14.89
C LEU A 340 -26.28 -2.62 -16.16
N PRO A 341 -26.85 -2.06 -17.23
CA PRO A 341 -26.04 -1.60 -18.36
C PRO A 341 -25.14 -0.43 -17.94
N ALA A 342 -24.03 -0.22 -18.65
CA ALA A 342 -23.02 0.79 -18.31
C ALA A 342 -23.59 2.21 -18.18
N ALA A 343 -24.57 2.55 -19.02
CA ALA A 343 -25.26 3.83 -18.98
C ALA A 343 -26.15 4.05 -17.74
N SER A 344 -26.46 2.99 -16.99
CA SER A 344 -27.27 3.01 -15.77
C SER A 344 -26.46 2.83 -14.49
N TRP A 345 -25.14 2.69 -14.59
CA TRP A 345 -24.28 2.69 -13.41
C TRP A 345 -24.33 4.04 -12.70
N THR A 346 -24.32 4.02 -11.38
CA THR A 346 -24.41 5.22 -10.55
C THR A 346 -23.25 5.28 -9.57
N SER A 347 -22.77 6.48 -9.29
CA SER A 347 -21.86 6.75 -8.16
C SER A 347 -22.57 7.60 -7.13
N THR A 348 -22.57 7.14 -5.87
CA THR A 348 -23.22 7.80 -4.74
C THR A 348 -22.18 8.20 -3.71
N LEU A 349 -22.21 9.46 -3.26
CA LEU A 349 -21.44 9.93 -2.12
C LEU A 349 -22.08 9.38 -0.83
N ILE A 350 -21.47 8.36 -0.24
CA ILE A 350 -22.04 7.60 0.89
C ILE A 350 -21.46 8.01 2.25
N ALA A 351 -20.26 8.59 2.28
CA ALA A 351 -19.67 9.09 3.52
C ALA A 351 -18.67 10.22 3.24
N GLY A 352 -18.40 11.04 4.24
CA GLY A 352 -17.24 11.94 4.18
C GLY A 352 -16.84 12.50 5.53
N THR A 353 -15.60 12.98 5.63
CA THR A 353 -15.10 13.71 6.79
C THR A 353 -15.62 15.15 6.77
N THR A 354 -15.96 15.70 7.93
CA THR A 354 -16.39 17.11 8.06
C THR A 354 -15.34 17.99 8.74
N GLY A 355 -14.29 17.40 9.33
CA GLY A 355 -13.20 18.11 10.00
C GLY A 355 -11.84 18.07 9.29
N SER A 356 -11.07 19.15 9.47
CA SER A 356 -9.59 19.18 9.35
C SER A 356 -8.96 18.84 7.98
N ASN A 357 -9.68 18.97 6.86
CA ASN A 357 -9.15 18.75 5.50
C ASN A 357 -8.36 17.44 5.36
N ARG A 358 -8.91 16.36 5.91
CA ARG A 358 -8.31 15.03 5.86
C ARG A 358 -8.38 14.46 4.44
N LYS A 359 -7.28 13.87 3.99
CA LYS A 359 -7.18 13.25 2.65
C LYS A 359 -7.22 11.73 2.76
N PHE A 360 -7.93 11.08 1.85
CA PHE A 360 -7.75 9.65 1.58
C PHE A 360 -6.85 9.48 0.36
N LEU A 361 -5.65 8.90 0.54
CA LEU A 361 -4.75 8.56 -0.57
C LEU A 361 -4.66 7.06 -0.85
N TYR A 362 -5.26 6.23 0.00
CA TYR A 362 -5.19 4.77 -0.07
C TYR A 362 -6.59 4.16 -0.14
N PRO A 363 -6.73 3.04 -0.86
CA PRO A 363 -8.01 2.36 -0.98
C PRO A 363 -8.47 1.79 0.37
N PRO A 364 -9.81 1.73 0.61
CA PRO A 364 -10.33 0.99 1.74
C PRO A 364 -10.10 -0.51 1.55
N ALA A 365 -9.75 -1.19 2.63
CA ALA A 365 -9.91 -2.63 2.71
C ALA A 365 -11.40 -2.94 2.90
N LEU A 366 -11.92 -3.85 2.08
CA LEU A 366 -13.33 -4.20 2.04
C LEU A 366 -13.59 -5.55 2.71
N TYR A 367 -14.68 -5.64 3.46
CA TYR A 367 -15.22 -6.92 3.93
C TYR A 367 -16.75 -6.92 3.79
N PRO A 368 -17.31 -7.60 2.77
CA PRO A 368 -18.76 -7.75 2.64
C PRO A 368 -19.31 -8.70 3.72
N GLY A 369 -20.48 -8.36 4.25
CA GLY A 369 -21.23 -9.17 5.20
C GLY A 369 -22.70 -9.22 4.81
N TYR A 370 -23.35 -10.33 5.18
CA TYR A 370 -24.79 -10.50 5.03
C TYR A 370 -25.43 -10.71 6.39
N ASP A 371 -26.40 -9.86 6.72
CA ASP A 371 -27.21 -10.02 7.93
C ASP A 371 -28.46 -10.82 7.58
N SER A 372 -28.50 -12.08 8.03
CA SER A 372 -29.65 -12.96 7.81
C SER A 372 -30.91 -12.55 8.56
N GLY A 373 -30.78 -11.74 9.61
CA GLY A 373 -31.92 -11.24 10.38
C GLY A 373 -32.68 -10.14 9.64
N THR A 374 -31.95 -9.26 8.93
CA THR A 374 -32.55 -8.16 8.14
C THR A 374 -32.62 -8.46 6.64
N GLY A 375 -31.92 -9.48 6.16
CA GLY A 375 -31.81 -9.81 4.74
C GLY A 375 -30.96 -8.81 3.95
N LYS A 376 -30.09 -8.04 4.62
CA LYS A 376 -29.31 -6.95 4.02
C LYS A 376 -27.84 -7.31 3.87
N PHE A 377 -27.23 -6.80 2.80
CA PHE A 377 -25.79 -6.75 2.66
C PHE A 377 -25.23 -5.48 3.27
N TYR A 378 -24.04 -5.61 3.84
CA TYR A 378 -23.23 -4.52 4.35
C TYR A 378 -21.81 -4.66 3.86
N VAL A 379 -21.08 -3.56 3.73
CA VAL A 379 -19.64 -3.61 3.43
C VAL A 379 -18.89 -2.83 4.49
N TYR A 380 -17.96 -3.48 5.17
CA TYR A 380 -17.00 -2.79 6.03
C TYR A 380 -15.89 -2.20 5.16
N LEU A 381 -15.64 -0.90 5.33
CA LEU A 381 -14.58 -0.14 4.66
C LEU A 381 -13.59 0.32 5.72
N ALA A 382 -12.39 -0.25 5.73
CA ALA A 382 -11.31 0.17 6.63
C ALA A 382 -10.27 1.01 5.88
N LEU A 383 -10.12 2.28 6.28
CA LEU A 383 -9.23 3.24 5.61
C LEU A 383 -8.78 4.35 6.55
N GLY A 384 -7.59 4.89 6.30
CA GLY A 384 -7.00 5.93 7.11
C GLY A 384 -6.70 7.19 6.33
N THR A 385 -6.69 8.31 7.05
CA THR A 385 -6.39 9.62 6.51
C THR A 385 -4.91 9.98 6.65
N GLY A 386 -4.40 10.73 5.69
CA GLY A 386 -3.01 11.12 5.60
C GLY A 386 -2.62 11.64 4.21
N ASP A 387 -1.44 12.20 4.11
CA ASP A 387 -0.83 12.69 2.88
C ASP A 387 0.65 12.26 2.85
N ARG A 388 0.88 11.06 2.31
CA ARG A 388 2.22 10.47 2.19
C ARG A 388 3.21 11.36 1.43
N GLU A 389 2.73 12.26 0.59
CA GLU A 389 3.55 13.16 -0.23
C GLU A 389 4.06 14.35 0.58
N GLN A 390 3.51 14.53 1.78
CA GLN A 390 3.90 15.51 2.76
C GLN A 390 4.25 14.76 4.06
N PRO A 391 5.42 14.09 4.18
CA PRO A 391 5.79 13.35 5.40
C PRO A 391 6.71 14.14 6.34
N LEU A 392 7.16 15.35 5.97
CA LEU A 392 8.20 16.07 6.70
C LEU A 392 7.65 17.00 7.80
N LEU A 393 8.51 17.37 8.75
CA LEU A 393 8.17 18.32 9.83
C LEU A 393 7.73 19.69 9.32
N THR A 394 8.23 20.11 8.17
CA THR A 394 7.91 21.38 7.52
C THR A 394 6.63 21.33 6.69
N GLN A 395 5.98 20.16 6.64
CA GLN A 395 4.84 19.89 5.77
C GLN A 395 3.62 19.46 6.59
N TYR A 396 2.50 19.25 5.92
CA TYR A 396 1.38 18.49 6.49
C TYR A 396 1.88 17.12 7.01
N PRO A 397 1.19 16.47 7.96
CA PRO A 397 0.24 17.04 8.91
C PRO A 397 0.97 17.68 10.10
N TYR A 398 2.31 17.77 10.07
CA TYR A 398 3.09 18.29 11.18
C TYR A 398 3.02 19.81 11.23
N ALA A 399 3.58 20.55 10.27
CA ALA A 399 3.62 22.01 10.24
C ALA A 399 2.22 22.64 10.17
N THR A 400 1.34 22.13 9.30
CA THR A 400 -0.09 22.43 9.29
C THR A 400 -0.80 21.33 10.08
N PRO A 401 -1.08 21.53 11.37
CA PRO A 401 -1.56 20.45 12.24
C PRO A 401 -2.93 19.97 11.81
N ILE A 402 -2.97 18.76 11.27
CA ILE A 402 -4.19 18.01 10.99
C ILE A 402 -4.17 16.74 11.83
N LEU A 403 -5.24 16.53 12.59
CA LEU A 403 -5.42 15.30 13.34
C LEU A 403 -5.97 14.21 12.43
N ASN A 404 -5.10 13.36 11.91
CA ASN A 404 -5.54 12.21 11.11
C ASN A 404 -6.21 11.15 11.97
N ARG A 405 -7.04 10.37 11.30
CA ARG A 405 -7.88 9.31 11.85
C ARG A 405 -7.79 8.06 11.00
N PHE A 406 -7.94 6.92 11.65
CA PHE A 406 -8.29 5.66 11.00
C PHE A 406 -9.77 5.38 11.20
N TYR A 407 -10.46 4.96 10.14
CA TYR A 407 -11.89 4.71 10.13
C TYR A 407 -12.18 3.26 9.73
N VAL A 408 -13.21 2.70 10.35
CA VAL A 408 -13.97 1.57 9.80
C VAL A 408 -15.41 2.02 9.65
N PHE A 409 -15.85 2.17 8.40
CA PHE A 409 -17.21 2.54 8.04
C PHE A 409 -18.00 1.29 7.62
N VAL A 410 -19.27 1.20 8.04
CA VAL A 410 -20.18 0.11 7.68
C VAL A 410 -21.22 0.67 6.72
N ASP A 411 -21.05 0.34 5.45
CA ASP A 411 -21.95 0.76 4.38
C ASP A 411 -23.19 -0.15 4.33
N ASP A 412 -24.39 0.41 4.55
CA ASP A 412 -25.65 -0.23 4.18
C ASP A 412 -25.87 0.00 2.68
N ILE A 413 -25.81 -1.07 1.89
CA ILE A 413 -25.88 -0.98 0.43
C ILE A 413 -27.22 -0.41 -0.08
N THR A 414 -28.25 -0.41 0.77
CA THR A 414 -29.58 0.14 0.45
C THR A 414 -29.68 1.63 0.76
N SER A 415 -28.78 2.17 1.57
CA SER A 415 -28.75 3.59 1.94
C SER A 415 -28.09 4.42 0.85
N THR A 416 -28.66 5.59 0.58
CA THR A 416 -28.03 6.65 -0.24
C THR A 416 -27.68 7.88 0.60
N ALA A 417 -27.86 7.82 1.92
CA ALA A 417 -27.56 8.92 2.82
C ALA A 417 -26.05 9.08 3.00
N LYS A 418 -25.55 10.31 2.92
CA LYS A 418 -24.16 10.63 3.23
C LYS A 418 -23.94 10.59 4.74
N ALA A 419 -23.14 9.64 5.21
CA ALA A 419 -22.69 9.60 6.61
C ALA A 419 -21.59 10.64 6.88
N ASP A 420 -21.62 11.25 8.06
CA ASP A 420 -20.49 12.00 8.59
C ASP A 420 -19.55 11.05 9.35
N LEU A 421 -18.34 10.88 8.85
CA LEU A 421 -17.33 10.00 9.46
C LEU A 421 -16.78 10.56 10.79
N ASP A 422 -16.93 11.86 11.04
CA ASP A 422 -16.42 12.54 12.22
C ASP A 422 -17.47 12.75 13.33
N ASP A 423 -18.74 12.42 13.06
CA ASP A 423 -19.83 12.50 14.02
C ASP A 423 -19.77 11.35 15.04
N SER A 424 -19.39 11.65 16.29
CA SER A 424 -19.31 10.68 17.38
C SER A 424 -20.67 10.17 17.88
N THR A 425 -21.78 10.73 17.39
CA THR A 425 -23.11 10.20 17.65
C THR A 425 -23.45 9.05 16.69
N ALA A 426 -23.06 9.17 15.41
CA ALA A 426 -23.25 8.14 14.38
C ALA A 426 -22.11 7.10 14.33
N MET A 427 -20.89 7.52 14.64
CA MET A 427 -19.68 6.69 14.70
C MET A 427 -19.26 6.45 16.14
N SER A 428 -18.67 5.30 16.45
CA SER A 428 -18.03 5.09 17.76
C SER A 428 -16.63 5.70 17.79
N ASP A 429 -16.36 6.57 18.75
CA ASP A 429 -15.00 7.08 18.99
C ASP A 429 -14.21 6.06 19.84
N PHE A 430 -13.25 5.39 19.20
CA PHE A 430 -12.33 4.45 19.83
C PHE A 430 -10.90 5.00 19.89
N THR A 431 -10.75 6.32 19.98
CA THR A 431 -9.45 6.97 20.22
C THR A 431 -8.79 6.44 21.49
N ALA A 432 -9.53 6.35 22.59
CA ALA A 432 -9.07 5.65 23.79
C ALA A 432 -8.95 4.14 23.54
N ALA A 433 -7.98 3.49 24.21
CA ALA A 433 -7.78 2.05 24.10
C ALA A 433 -9.04 1.27 24.50
N THR A 434 -9.45 0.31 23.65
CA THR A 434 -10.63 -0.55 23.87
C THR A 434 -10.21 -1.98 24.22
N SER A 435 -11.11 -2.72 24.86
CA SER A 435 -10.86 -4.08 25.33
C SER A 435 -11.80 -5.09 24.68
N CYS A 436 -11.66 -6.37 25.03
CA CYS A 436 -12.60 -7.41 24.64
C CYS A 436 -14.05 -7.14 25.08
N ASN A 437 -14.25 -6.34 26.14
CA ASN A 437 -15.57 -6.01 26.68
C ASN A 437 -16.20 -4.78 26.02
N THR A 438 -15.45 -4.04 25.20
CA THR A 438 -15.99 -2.91 24.45
C THR A 438 -17.01 -3.41 23.43
N SER A 439 -18.20 -2.80 23.45
CA SER A 439 -19.30 -3.10 22.52
C SER A 439 -18.82 -3.06 21.08
N ARG A 440 -19.24 -4.07 20.31
CA ARG A 440 -18.91 -4.22 18.90
C ARG A 440 -19.83 -3.38 18.03
N VAL A 441 -19.27 -2.79 16.99
CA VAL A 441 -20.01 -2.13 15.90
C VAL A 441 -20.40 -3.20 14.88
N LEU A 442 -21.66 -3.61 14.97
CA LEU A 442 -22.28 -4.59 14.08
C LEU A 442 -23.32 -3.88 13.22
N PRO A 443 -23.68 -4.43 12.04
CA PRO A 443 -24.81 -3.91 11.30
C PRO A 443 -26.06 -3.92 12.19
N GLY A 444 -26.83 -2.84 12.17
CA GLY A 444 -28.00 -2.66 13.03
C GLY A 444 -27.71 -2.21 14.46
N SER A 445 -26.46 -2.02 14.88
CA SER A 445 -26.12 -1.53 16.24
C SER A 445 -26.42 -0.04 16.47
N GLY A 446 -27.08 0.63 15.52
CA GLY A 446 -27.30 2.08 15.52
C GLY A 446 -26.04 2.91 15.27
N LYS A 447 -24.92 2.27 14.91
CA LYS A 447 -23.65 2.92 14.58
C LYS A 447 -23.28 2.61 13.13
N SER A 448 -22.77 3.60 12.42
CA SER A 448 -22.31 3.47 11.03
C SER A 448 -20.83 3.08 10.93
N GLY A 449 -20.18 2.79 12.05
CA GLY A 449 -18.75 2.49 12.09
C GLY A 449 -18.07 2.96 13.36
N TRP A 450 -16.74 3.04 13.30
CA TRP A 450 -15.90 3.62 14.34
C TRP A 450 -14.69 4.35 13.75
N PHE A 451 -14.11 5.24 14.53
CA PHE A 451 -12.84 5.88 14.21
C PHE A 451 -11.89 5.88 15.41
N MET A 452 -10.61 6.11 15.14
CA MET A 452 -9.61 6.41 16.17
C MET A 452 -8.72 7.55 15.69
N ASP A 453 -8.45 8.52 16.56
CA ASP A 453 -7.46 9.57 16.32
C ASP A 453 -6.04 8.99 16.33
N LEU A 454 -5.21 9.46 15.39
CA LEU A 454 -3.78 9.16 15.30
C LEU A 454 -2.98 10.24 16.02
N ASN A 455 -3.10 10.26 17.35
CA ASN A 455 -2.37 11.20 18.23
C ASN A 455 -1.71 10.53 19.45
N ALA A 456 -1.94 9.24 19.67
CA ALA A 456 -1.45 8.51 20.84
C ALA A 456 0.08 8.60 21.01
N TYR A 457 0.82 8.73 19.91
CA TYR A 457 2.29 8.81 19.90
C TYR A 457 2.82 10.21 19.55
N GLY A 458 1.97 11.22 19.52
CA GLY A 458 2.34 12.61 19.30
C GLY A 458 1.79 13.20 18.00
N ARG A 459 2.19 14.46 17.73
CA ARG A 459 1.68 15.24 16.60
C ARG A 459 2.14 14.69 15.26
N GLY A 460 1.24 14.77 14.29
CA GLY A 460 1.55 14.61 12.87
C GLY A 460 1.65 13.16 12.41
N GLU A 461 1.05 12.23 13.14
CA GLU A 461 0.91 10.85 12.67
C GLU A 461 -0.15 10.79 11.54
N GLN A 462 0.12 9.98 10.53
CA GLN A 462 -0.74 9.84 9.36
C GLN A 462 -0.66 8.43 8.77
N THR A 463 -1.76 7.98 8.18
CA THR A 463 -1.78 6.73 7.43
C THR A 463 -1.01 6.90 6.12
N VAL A 464 -0.11 5.96 5.83
CA VAL A 464 0.72 5.99 4.60
C VAL A 464 0.64 4.70 3.80
N THR A 465 -0.35 3.86 4.10
CA THR A 465 -0.60 2.58 3.44
C THR A 465 -2.09 2.29 3.29
N SER A 466 -2.45 1.37 2.39
CA SER A 466 -3.75 0.70 2.45
C SER A 466 -3.84 -0.19 3.68
N ALA A 467 -5.05 -0.46 4.15
CA ALA A 467 -5.27 -1.45 5.20
C ALA A 467 -5.43 -2.86 4.59
N VAL A 468 -5.43 -3.87 5.46
CA VAL A 468 -5.96 -5.21 5.14
C VAL A 468 -6.89 -5.66 6.25
N ILE A 469 -8.01 -6.29 5.89
CA ILE A 469 -8.91 -6.98 6.82
C ILE A 469 -8.60 -8.46 6.75
N VAL A 470 -8.20 -9.06 7.86
CA VAL A 470 -7.85 -10.47 7.93
C VAL A 470 -8.16 -11.03 9.32
N ASN A 471 -8.76 -12.22 9.38
CA ASN A 471 -9.02 -12.93 10.63
C ASN A 471 -9.73 -12.10 11.73
N GLY A 472 -10.65 -11.21 11.33
CA GLY A 472 -11.43 -10.37 12.26
C GLY A 472 -10.70 -9.15 12.81
N PHE A 473 -9.49 -8.85 12.33
CA PHE A 473 -8.76 -7.61 12.64
C PHE A 473 -8.39 -6.85 11.36
N VAL A 474 -8.04 -5.58 11.56
CA VAL A 474 -7.52 -4.69 10.53
C VAL A 474 -6.06 -4.41 10.83
N ALA A 475 -5.20 -4.55 9.82
CA ALA A 475 -3.82 -4.10 9.89
C ALA A 475 -3.58 -2.93 8.93
N PHE A 476 -2.85 -1.92 9.38
CA PHE A 476 -2.45 -0.76 8.59
C PHE A 476 -1.17 -0.16 9.15
N SER A 477 -0.60 0.84 8.47
CA SER A 477 0.63 1.47 8.91
C SER A 477 0.62 2.97 8.77
N THR A 478 1.33 3.62 9.68
CA THR A 478 1.44 5.06 9.78
C THR A 478 2.91 5.50 9.69
N ASN A 479 3.08 6.76 9.32
CA ASN A 479 4.33 7.49 9.50
C ASN A 479 4.04 8.72 10.37
N ARG A 480 5.01 9.09 11.20
CA ARG A 480 5.00 10.33 11.96
C ARG A 480 6.35 11.01 11.86
N ALA A 481 6.37 12.26 11.44
CA ALA A 481 7.59 13.06 11.47
C ALA A 481 8.08 13.24 12.92
N VAL A 482 9.34 12.91 13.19
CA VAL A 482 9.96 13.07 14.51
C VAL A 482 11.07 14.11 14.40
N PRO A 483 11.03 15.20 15.21
CA PRO A 483 12.14 16.15 15.30
C PRO A 483 13.47 15.45 15.56
N PRO A 484 14.47 15.62 14.69
CA PRO A 484 15.76 14.97 14.89
C PRO A 484 16.47 15.57 16.11
N ASN A 485 17.12 14.71 16.90
CA ASN A 485 18.09 15.18 17.88
C ASN A 485 19.32 15.75 17.16
N ALA A 486 19.90 16.81 17.72
CA ALA A 486 21.11 17.41 17.16
C ALA A 486 22.21 16.34 16.99
N ASN A 487 22.89 16.37 15.83
CA ASN A 487 24.00 15.47 15.48
C ASN A 487 23.64 13.97 15.35
N VAL A 488 22.36 13.61 15.23
CA VAL A 488 21.95 12.22 14.97
C VAL A 488 21.40 12.09 13.55
N CYS A 489 21.86 11.07 12.81
CA CYS A 489 21.20 10.64 11.58
C CYS A 489 19.86 9.98 11.96
N ALA A 490 18.76 10.73 11.84
CA ALA A 490 17.43 10.22 12.15
C ALA A 490 16.78 9.58 10.90
N PRO A 491 15.98 8.51 11.07
CA PRO A 491 15.11 8.05 10.00
C PRO A 491 14.09 9.13 9.61
N ALA A 492 13.50 9.03 8.43
CA ALA A 492 12.52 9.99 7.88
C ALA A 492 11.15 9.90 8.58
N GLY A 493 11.14 9.93 9.92
CA GLY A 493 9.98 9.72 10.78
C GLY A 493 9.93 8.32 11.42
N GLU A 494 9.04 8.18 12.39
CA GLU A 494 8.69 6.92 13.03
C GLU A 494 7.68 6.18 12.15
N ALA A 495 7.94 4.90 11.87
CA ALA A 495 7.02 4.01 11.18
C ALA A 495 6.34 3.09 12.20
N ARG A 496 5.01 3.02 12.17
CA ARG A 496 4.23 2.23 13.13
C ARG A 496 3.22 1.36 12.41
N GLY A 497 3.11 0.12 12.85
CA GLY A 497 2.11 -0.82 12.37
C GLY A 497 1.02 -0.99 13.42
N TYR A 498 -0.22 -0.91 12.99
CA TYR A 498 -1.41 -1.15 13.81
C TYR A 498 -2.03 -2.49 13.48
N ALA A 499 -2.55 -3.17 14.49
CA ALA A 499 -3.40 -4.34 14.35
C ALA A 499 -4.50 -4.27 15.40
N VAL A 500 -5.74 -4.07 14.97
CA VAL A 500 -6.89 -3.84 15.84
C VAL A 500 -8.12 -4.61 15.38
N ASN A 501 -8.92 -5.10 16.31
CA ASN A 501 -10.16 -5.81 16.01
C ASN A 501 -11.09 -4.98 15.10
N LEU A 502 -11.63 -5.59 14.05
CA LEU A 502 -12.46 -4.93 13.05
C LEU A 502 -13.72 -4.29 13.64
N LEU A 503 -14.26 -4.84 14.73
CA LEU A 503 -15.57 -4.47 15.24
C LEU A 503 -15.52 -3.52 16.43
N ASN A 504 -14.42 -3.48 17.18
CA ASN A 504 -14.32 -2.63 18.38
C ASN A 504 -12.96 -1.97 18.60
N ALA A 505 -12.05 -2.04 17.60
CA ALA A 505 -10.71 -1.49 17.65
C ALA A 505 -9.82 -1.99 18.81
N SER A 506 -10.18 -3.09 19.49
CA SER A 506 -9.33 -3.63 20.57
C SER A 506 -8.03 -4.16 19.99
N GLY A 507 -6.90 -3.93 20.68
CA GLY A 507 -5.60 -4.38 20.19
C GLY A 507 -5.51 -5.91 20.12
N VAL A 508 -4.78 -6.41 19.12
CA VAL A 508 -4.63 -7.86 18.90
C VAL A 508 -3.17 -8.34 19.02
N ILE A 509 -2.24 -7.44 19.29
CA ILE A 509 -0.81 -7.75 19.38
C ILE A 509 -0.50 -8.34 20.77
N GLY A 510 0.25 -9.43 20.81
CA GLY A 510 0.71 -10.08 22.05
C GLY A 510 -0.34 -10.98 22.71
N VAL A 511 -1.47 -11.25 22.06
CA VAL A 511 -2.57 -12.07 22.59
C VAL A 511 -2.96 -13.16 21.62
N GLN A 512 -3.18 -14.40 22.06
CA GLN A 512 -3.66 -15.49 21.18
C GLN A 512 -5.17 -15.70 21.36
N PRO A 513 -5.96 -15.91 20.29
CA PRO A 513 -5.59 -16.11 18.89
C PRO A 513 -5.62 -14.79 18.06
N ASN A 514 -5.03 -13.71 18.57
CA ASN A 514 -5.02 -12.36 17.97
C ASN A 514 -6.43 -11.79 17.75
N SER A 515 -7.32 -11.88 18.75
CA SER A 515 -8.72 -11.43 18.63
C SER A 515 -9.03 -10.09 19.31
N CYS A 516 -8.56 -9.86 20.54
CA CYS A 516 -8.74 -8.61 21.31
C CYS A 516 -7.90 -8.63 22.60
N GLY A 517 -7.77 -7.47 23.25
CA GLY A 517 -7.18 -7.33 24.60
C GLY A 517 -5.66 -7.18 24.64
N GLY A 518 -4.99 -7.14 23.48
CA GLY A 518 -3.56 -6.89 23.35
C GLY A 518 -3.23 -5.43 23.02
N ASP A 519 -2.00 -5.21 22.57
CA ASP A 519 -1.56 -3.90 22.09
C ASP A 519 -2.18 -3.59 20.72
N ARG A 520 -2.43 -2.29 20.47
CA ARG A 520 -3.00 -1.82 19.19
C ARG A 520 -1.94 -1.57 18.12
N SER A 521 -0.69 -1.30 18.53
CA SER A 521 0.37 -0.92 17.60
C SER A 521 1.78 -1.27 18.09
N GLY A 522 2.72 -1.31 17.16
CA GLY A 522 4.16 -1.44 17.43
C GLY A 522 4.99 -0.69 16.39
N THR A 523 6.27 -0.46 16.68
CA THR A 523 7.16 0.27 15.75
C THR A 523 7.85 -0.67 14.76
N PHE A 524 8.05 -0.19 13.53
CA PHE A 524 8.91 -0.83 12.56
C PHE A 524 10.35 -0.30 12.68
N ALA A 525 11.32 -1.20 12.74
CA ALA A 525 12.73 -0.87 12.64
C ALA A 525 13.03 -0.10 11.35
N GLY A 526 13.89 0.90 11.44
CA GLY A 526 14.30 1.74 10.30
C GLY A 526 13.41 2.97 10.08
N GLY A 527 12.21 3.04 10.67
CA GLY A 527 11.31 4.19 10.54
C GLY A 527 10.86 4.43 9.09
N GLY A 528 10.56 5.68 8.75
CA GLY A 528 10.20 6.09 7.39
C GLY A 528 8.81 5.63 6.95
N LEU A 529 8.69 5.22 5.69
CA LEU A 529 7.42 4.81 5.06
C LEU A 529 7.36 3.28 4.94
N PRO A 530 6.59 2.59 5.80
CA PRO A 530 6.45 1.14 5.72
C PRO A 530 5.67 0.70 4.46
N PRO A 531 5.86 -0.55 3.98
CA PRO A 531 5.08 -1.07 2.87
C PRO A 531 3.62 -1.29 3.29
N SER A 532 2.71 -1.26 2.32
CA SER A 532 1.31 -1.60 2.59
C SER A 532 1.18 -3.07 2.98
N PRO A 533 0.39 -3.40 4.03
CA PRO A 533 0.17 -4.77 4.42
C PRO A 533 -0.50 -5.56 3.30
N VAL A 534 0.02 -6.75 3.03
CA VAL A 534 -0.52 -7.73 2.08
C VAL A 534 -0.62 -9.08 2.76
N VAL A 535 -1.67 -9.83 2.45
CA VAL A 535 -1.86 -11.19 2.97
C VAL A 535 -1.80 -12.19 1.84
N SER A 536 -1.23 -13.36 2.12
CA SER A 536 -1.13 -14.44 1.16
C SER A 536 -1.11 -15.80 1.86
N ASN A 537 -1.57 -16.83 1.15
CA ASN A 537 -1.48 -18.21 1.59
C ASN A 537 -0.18 -18.82 1.06
N VAL A 538 0.63 -19.34 1.97
CA VAL A 538 1.88 -20.04 1.66
C VAL A 538 1.82 -21.48 2.17
N THR A 539 2.47 -22.40 1.48
CA THR A 539 2.57 -23.78 1.95
C THR A 539 3.86 -23.97 2.74
N VAL A 540 3.75 -24.22 4.04
CA VAL A 540 4.87 -24.50 4.95
C VAL A 540 4.72 -25.94 5.45
N ASN A 541 5.71 -26.79 5.17
CA ASN A 541 5.70 -28.21 5.57
C ASN A 541 4.40 -28.97 5.18
N GLY A 542 3.85 -28.67 3.99
CA GLY A 542 2.62 -29.28 3.49
C GLY A 542 1.33 -28.74 4.10
N LYS A 543 1.39 -27.70 4.95
CA LYS A 543 0.23 -27.00 5.50
C LYS A 543 0.10 -25.62 4.88
N VAL A 544 -1.12 -25.25 4.49
CA VAL A 544 -1.42 -23.90 4.02
C VAL A 544 -1.50 -22.99 5.24
N GLU A 545 -0.62 -22.01 5.31
CA GLU A 545 -0.58 -20.97 6.33
C GLU A 545 -0.83 -19.61 5.70
N MET A 546 -1.65 -18.79 6.33
CA MET A 546 -1.84 -17.40 5.91
C MET A 546 -0.79 -16.53 6.56
N ILE A 547 -0.01 -15.83 5.73
CA ILE A 547 1.00 -14.87 6.16
C ILE A 547 0.60 -13.46 5.75
N GLY A 548 1.04 -12.48 6.53
CA GLY A 548 0.99 -11.06 6.22
C GLY A 548 2.40 -10.50 6.08
N ILE A 549 2.66 -9.68 5.07
CA ILE A 549 3.87 -8.85 4.92
C ILE A 549 3.43 -7.40 5.10
N GLY A 550 4.21 -6.54 5.76
CA GLY A 550 3.76 -5.19 6.13
C GLY A 550 2.83 -5.15 7.34
N VAL A 551 2.60 -6.29 7.99
CA VAL A 551 1.85 -6.41 9.25
C VAL A 551 2.85 -6.38 10.41
N ILE A 552 2.52 -5.65 11.47
CA ILE A 552 3.33 -5.62 12.69
C ILE A 552 3.45 -7.01 13.30
N ASP A 553 4.53 -7.27 14.04
CA ASP A 553 4.70 -8.55 14.73
C ASP A 553 3.57 -8.78 15.74
N LEU A 554 2.71 -9.76 15.43
CA LEU A 554 1.51 -10.03 16.22
C LEU A 554 1.82 -10.73 17.55
N ASN A 555 3.04 -11.26 17.75
CA ASN A 555 3.44 -11.85 19.02
C ASN A 555 3.93 -10.80 20.03
N GLY A 556 3.98 -9.52 19.65
CA GLY A 556 4.43 -8.44 20.53
C GLY A 556 5.94 -8.33 20.65
N ALA A 557 6.69 -8.73 19.63
CA ALA A 557 8.13 -8.51 19.60
C ALA A 557 8.45 -7.01 19.71
N PRO A 558 9.48 -6.60 20.48
CA PRO A 558 9.79 -5.20 20.73
C PRO A 558 10.25 -4.45 19.47
N ILE A 559 10.72 -5.18 18.46
CA ILE A 559 11.15 -4.64 17.18
C ILE A 559 10.54 -5.51 16.07
N SER A 560 9.79 -4.87 15.17
CA SER A 560 9.25 -5.51 13.97
C SER A 560 9.91 -4.96 12.71
N VAL A 561 10.02 -5.75 11.66
CA VAL A 561 10.54 -5.32 10.36
C VAL A 561 9.39 -5.34 9.35
N GLY A 562 9.15 -4.22 8.66
CA GLY A 562 8.00 -4.06 7.76
C GLY A 562 7.95 -5.05 6.58
N VAL A 563 9.06 -5.70 6.24
CA VAL A 563 9.13 -6.72 5.17
C VAL A 563 9.16 -8.16 5.69
N GLN A 564 9.09 -8.36 7.01
CA GLN A 564 9.01 -9.69 7.59
C GLN A 564 7.62 -10.28 7.38
N SER A 565 7.56 -11.58 7.08
CA SER A 565 6.30 -12.34 7.07
C SER A 565 5.84 -12.63 8.51
N GLN A 566 4.59 -12.33 8.79
CA GLN A 566 3.90 -12.61 10.05
C GLN A 566 2.81 -13.64 9.83
N LYS A 567 2.65 -14.59 10.74
CA LYS A 567 1.51 -15.51 10.69
C LYS A 567 0.25 -14.78 11.15
N VAL A 568 -0.65 -14.48 10.23
CA VAL A 568 -1.87 -13.68 10.51
C VAL A 568 -3.08 -14.55 10.86
N PHE A 569 -2.94 -15.88 10.74
CA PHE A 569 -3.95 -16.85 11.13
C PHE A 569 -3.35 -17.99 11.96
N SER A 570 -3.88 -18.19 13.17
CA SER A 570 -3.48 -19.25 14.09
C SER A 570 -4.68 -19.93 14.77
N LEU A 571 -5.77 -20.22 14.06
CA LEU A 571 -6.79 -21.09 14.66
C LEU A 571 -6.36 -22.56 14.54
N PRO A 572 -6.36 -23.34 15.63
CA PRO A 572 -6.33 -24.79 15.54
C PRO A 572 -7.53 -25.23 14.69
N PRO A 573 -7.41 -26.26 13.83
CA PRO A 573 -8.51 -26.73 12.99
C PRO A 573 -9.74 -27.00 13.87
N GLN A 574 -10.76 -26.16 13.73
CA GLN A 574 -12.04 -26.37 14.39
C GLN A 574 -12.82 -27.36 13.53
N PRO A 575 -13.26 -28.52 14.05
CA PRO A 575 -14.15 -29.39 13.31
C PRO A 575 -15.48 -28.67 13.10
N LEU A 576 -15.74 -28.20 11.87
CA LEU A 576 -17.05 -27.70 11.46
C LEU A 576 -18.05 -28.85 11.56
N LYS A 577 -18.94 -28.80 12.56
CA LYS A 577 -20.07 -29.74 12.65
C LYS A 577 -21.27 -29.12 11.94
N ARG A 578 -21.75 -29.77 10.89
CA ARG A 578 -23.02 -29.43 10.26
C ARG A 578 -24.14 -29.84 11.24
N VAL A 579 -24.91 -28.87 11.72
CA VAL A 579 -26.10 -29.11 12.53
C VAL A 579 -27.31 -29.10 11.59
N TYR A 580 -28.04 -30.21 11.55
CA TYR A 580 -29.34 -30.27 10.91
C TYR A 580 -30.40 -30.05 11.98
N TRP A 581 -31.40 -29.23 11.71
CA TRP A 581 -32.62 -29.14 12.49
C TRP A 581 -33.80 -29.38 11.57
N ARG A 582 -34.85 -30.01 12.12
CA ARG A 582 -36.14 -30.24 11.49
C ARG A 582 -37.19 -29.69 12.43
N GLN A 583 -38.07 -28.85 11.92
CA GLN A 583 -39.27 -28.43 12.66
C GLN A 583 -40.32 -29.52 12.44
N GLU A 584 -40.72 -30.21 13.51
CA GLU A 584 -41.95 -31.01 13.49
C GLU A 584 -43.13 -30.03 13.57
N GLY A 585 -44.01 -30.08 12.57
CA GLY A 585 -45.32 -29.45 12.66
C GLY A 585 -46.27 -30.41 13.37
N ASP A 586 -46.98 -29.91 14.36
CA ASP A 586 -48.11 -30.61 14.97
C ASP A 586 -49.20 -30.80 13.89
N ASN A 587 -49.60 -32.05 13.65
CA ASN A 587 -50.73 -32.42 12.79
C ASN A 587 -52.06 -32.15 13.48
#